data_AF-A0A0N1LJS1-F1
#
_entry.id   AF-A0A0N1LJS1-F1
#
_cell.length_a   1.000
_cell.length_b   1.000
_cell.length_c   1.000
_cell.angle_alpha   90.00
_cell.angle_beta   90.00
_cell.angle_gamma   90.00
#
_symmetry.space_group_name_H-M   'P 1'
#
loop_
_entity.id
_entity.type
_entity.pdbx_description
1 polymer ?
#
loop_
_entity_poly.entity_id
_entity_poly.type
_entity_poly.pdbx_seq_one_letter_code
_entity_poly.pdbx_strand_id
1 'polypeptide(L)'
;GSLVNTGTLSGNIVNQAARDLTIAGGGAGTVGVLTGGTIASTLGNVVLGSGNLLLNDRVNVGSGTLHNNGASLTFNSIVSVTGNYAQSTGTLTVDPGTSGLAVSGGASITGGTIVTGIVATGNYLVGTSTLVSAGAASNYTGVSVTGGSITGLASASTVSGNNLLLNISNDYVGGTLGTLNNTGSVNAATAVYIASTGNLGTLVNSGTLTGNIVNQSTRDLTLAGGTSGTVGTLTGGTITNTLSNVVLAAGNLLLNDRINLGSGTLVNSGASASLISVVNVTGNYGQTSGQLILNAGAKLVVSGAASITGGTVAASLSATGNYAPGLETTLMSAGAASAVSGVVTVTGLSGLITSSTLAGNNLVLTYGNHYVGGTLGSLANTGSLSAATAVYVASTGNL
;
A
#
# COMPACT_ATOMS: atom_id res chain seq x y z
N GLY A 1 45.38 -22.91 -0.71
CA GLY A 1 45.31 -24.02 0.27
C GLY A 1 43.90 -24.10 0.84
N SER A 2 43.56 -25.13 1.62
CA SER A 2 42.22 -25.25 2.23
C SER A 2 42.24 -24.78 3.69
N LEU A 3 41.31 -23.91 4.06
CA LEU A 3 41.03 -23.45 5.42
C LEU A 3 39.63 -23.91 5.79
N VAL A 4 39.52 -24.78 6.80
CA VAL A 4 38.22 -25.16 7.36
C VAL A 4 38.01 -24.35 8.64
N ASN A 5 37.00 -23.49 8.66
CA ASN A 5 36.67 -22.67 9.80
C ASN A 5 35.34 -23.11 10.41
N THR A 6 35.42 -23.68 11.62
CA THR A 6 34.25 -24.06 12.44
C THR A 6 34.09 -23.18 13.67
N GLY A 7 34.97 -22.18 13.85
CA GLY A 7 34.97 -21.25 14.98
C GLY A 7 35.01 -19.80 14.54
N THR A 8 35.63 -18.92 15.32
CA THR A 8 35.80 -17.50 14.97
C THR A 8 37.24 -17.21 14.58
N LEU A 9 37.43 -16.65 13.39
CA LEU A 9 38.67 -16.01 12.98
C LEU A 9 38.44 -14.50 12.99
N SER A 10 39.18 -13.82 13.87
CA SER A 10 39.12 -12.37 14.01
C SER A 10 40.44 -11.75 13.52
N GLY A 11 40.38 -10.96 12.45
CA GLY A 11 41.55 -10.28 11.86
C GLY A 11 41.78 -10.63 10.39
N ASN A 12 42.97 -10.32 9.88
CA ASN A 12 43.28 -10.50 8.47
C ASN A 12 43.60 -11.96 8.11
N ILE A 13 43.09 -12.42 6.98
CA ILE A 13 43.50 -13.67 6.33
C ILE A 13 44.22 -13.28 5.04
N VAL A 14 45.51 -13.62 4.93
CA VAL A 14 46.34 -13.20 3.79
C VAL A 14 46.89 -14.41 3.05
N ASN A 15 46.53 -14.53 1.77
CA ASN A 15 47.12 -15.48 0.83
C ASN A 15 48.08 -14.74 -0.12
N GLN A 16 49.38 -15.00 0.04
CA GLN A 16 50.42 -14.43 -0.82
C GLN A 16 50.82 -15.36 -1.98
N ALA A 17 50.18 -16.51 -2.12
CA ALA A 17 50.44 -17.43 -3.22
C ALA A 17 49.53 -17.12 -4.44
N ALA A 18 49.99 -17.49 -5.64
CA ALA A 18 49.19 -17.43 -6.86
C ALA A 18 48.09 -18.53 -6.93
N ARG A 19 48.10 -19.47 -5.99
CA ARG A 19 47.09 -20.53 -5.89
C ARG A 19 45.89 -20.04 -5.08
N ASP A 20 44.70 -20.51 -5.44
CA ASP A 20 43.47 -20.15 -4.75
C ASP A 20 43.49 -20.48 -3.24
N LEU A 21 42.86 -19.59 -2.47
CA LEU A 21 42.49 -19.79 -1.08
C LEU A 21 41.08 -20.38 -1.02
N THR A 22 40.96 -21.65 -0.64
CA THR A 22 39.66 -22.28 -0.43
C THR A 22 39.30 -22.23 1.05
N ILE A 23 38.09 -21.75 1.37
CA ILE A 23 37.55 -21.68 2.73
C ILE A 23 36.28 -22.53 2.78
N ALA A 24 36.18 -23.40 3.78
CA ALA A 24 34.98 -24.14 4.11
C ALA A 24 34.48 -23.73 5.50
N GLY A 25 33.17 -23.59 5.64
CA GLY A 25 32.50 -23.27 6.91
C GLY A 25 32.16 -24.49 7.75
N GLY A 26 31.36 -24.24 8.80
CA GLY A 26 30.87 -25.29 9.68
C GLY A 26 29.80 -26.17 9.03
N GLY A 27 29.72 -27.43 9.45
CA GLY A 27 28.64 -28.35 9.11
C GLY A 27 27.56 -28.42 10.20
N ALA A 28 26.40 -29.00 9.88
CA ALA A 28 25.34 -29.35 10.84
C ALA A 28 24.95 -28.21 11.82
N GLY A 29 24.69 -27.01 11.30
CA GLY A 29 24.30 -25.84 12.09
C GLY A 29 25.45 -25.08 12.75
N THR A 30 26.68 -25.61 12.72
CA THR A 30 27.87 -24.86 13.13
C THR A 30 28.17 -23.78 12.09
N VAL A 31 28.54 -22.58 12.52
CA VAL A 31 28.85 -21.43 11.65
C VAL A 31 30.31 -21.03 11.88
N GLY A 32 31.10 -21.02 10.82
CA GLY A 32 32.43 -20.41 10.82
C GLY A 32 32.31 -18.90 10.70
N VAL A 33 32.87 -18.14 11.63
CA VAL A 33 32.82 -16.67 11.65
C VAL A 33 34.14 -16.11 11.12
N LEU A 34 34.04 -15.23 10.12
CA LEU A 34 35.13 -14.45 9.53
C LEU A 34 34.84 -12.98 9.80
N THR A 35 35.60 -12.35 10.70
CA THR A 35 35.29 -11.00 11.19
C THR A 35 36.52 -10.19 11.58
N GLY A 36 36.35 -8.87 11.75
CA GLY A 36 37.37 -7.98 12.28
C GLY A 36 38.54 -7.68 11.35
N GLY A 37 38.49 -8.04 10.06
CA GLY A 37 39.60 -7.81 9.14
C GLY A 37 39.26 -7.89 7.65
N THR A 38 40.27 -8.28 6.87
CA THR A 38 40.20 -8.45 5.42
C THR A 38 40.73 -9.82 5.01
N ILE A 39 40.00 -10.50 4.13
CA ILE A 39 40.46 -11.69 3.41
C ILE A 39 41.12 -11.22 2.12
N ALA A 40 42.45 -11.27 2.06
CA ALA A 40 43.23 -10.80 0.93
C ALA A 40 43.86 -11.98 0.16
N SER A 41 43.59 -12.08 -1.13
CA SER A 41 44.22 -13.02 -2.06
C SER A 41 44.34 -12.32 -3.41
N THR A 42 45.34 -11.46 -3.57
CA THR A 42 45.43 -10.60 -4.78
C THR A 42 46.14 -11.26 -5.96
N LEU A 43 46.80 -12.41 -5.73
CA LEU A 43 47.50 -13.20 -6.76
C LEU A 43 46.73 -14.46 -7.19
N GLY A 44 45.63 -14.80 -6.52
CA GLY A 44 44.79 -15.98 -6.79
C GLY A 44 43.37 -15.78 -6.26
N ASN A 45 42.43 -16.68 -6.52
CA ASN A 45 41.03 -16.48 -6.13
C ASN A 45 40.77 -16.81 -4.64
N VAL A 46 39.61 -16.38 -4.14
CA VAL A 46 39.03 -16.93 -2.90
C VAL A 46 37.84 -17.80 -3.29
N VAL A 47 37.78 -19.02 -2.76
CA VAL A 47 36.70 -19.98 -3.03
C VAL A 47 36.04 -20.38 -1.72
N LEU A 48 34.78 -20.02 -1.53
CA LEU A 48 33.93 -20.46 -0.43
C LEU A 48 33.28 -21.78 -0.85
N GLY A 49 33.86 -22.89 -0.40
CA GLY A 49 33.62 -24.21 -0.99
C GLY A 49 32.41 -24.96 -0.43
N SER A 50 32.10 -24.79 0.86
CA SER A 50 30.99 -25.49 1.52
C SER A 50 30.74 -24.95 2.93
N GLY A 51 29.70 -25.45 3.59
CA GLY A 51 29.40 -25.18 4.99
C GLY A 51 28.78 -23.80 5.25
N ASN A 52 28.48 -23.51 6.51
CA ASN A 52 27.90 -22.24 6.93
C ASN A 52 29.00 -21.28 7.34
N LEU A 53 28.97 -20.07 6.78
CA LEU A 53 29.90 -18.99 7.09
C LEU A 53 29.13 -17.71 7.43
N LEU A 54 29.50 -17.06 8.53
CA LEU A 54 29.21 -15.65 8.76
C LEU A 54 30.39 -14.86 8.19
N LEU A 55 30.17 -14.16 7.08
CA LEU A 55 31.19 -13.36 6.41
C LEU A 55 30.93 -11.88 6.73
N ASN A 56 31.75 -11.32 7.61
CA ASN A 56 31.70 -9.90 7.98
C ASN A 56 32.99 -9.15 7.60
N ASP A 57 33.98 -9.88 7.09
CA ASP A 57 35.21 -9.30 6.58
C ASP A 57 35.04 -8.74 5.19
N ARG A 58 35.85 -7.73 4.88
CA ARG A 58 36.05 -7.32 3.49
C ARG A 58 36.83 -8.40 2.76
N VAL A 59 36.56 -8.58 1.47
CA VAL A 59 37.33 -9.49 0.62
C VAL A 59 38.05 -8.69 -0.45
N ASN A 60 39.35 -8.89 -0.59
CA ASN A 60 40.16 -8.27 -1.63
C ASN A 60 40.85 -9.35 -2.47
N VAL A 61 40.32 -9.58 -3.66
CA VAL A 61 40.88 -10.51 -4.65
C VAL A 61 41.60 -9.79 -5.79
N GLY A 62 41.80 -8.47 -5.69
CA GLY A 62 42.41 -7.67 -6.76
C GLY A 62 41.61 -7.75 -8.06
N SER A 63 42.21 -8.30 -9.12
CA SER A 63 41.53 -8.59 -10.39
C SER A 63 40.87 -9.97 -10.46
N GLY A 64 41.05 -10.79 -9.42
CA GLY A 64 40.49 -12.14 -9.31
C GLY A 64 39.01 -12.17 -8.93
N THR A 65 38.57 -13.33 -8.45
CA THR A 65 37.16 -13.58 -8.12
C THR A 65 36.99 -14.18 -6.73
N LEU A 66 35.97 -13.71 -6.00
CA LEU A 66 35.40 -14.41 -4.86
C LEU A 66 34.31 -15.37 -5.39
N HIS A 67 34.58 -16.67 -5.32
CA HIS A 67 33.65 -17.72 -5.72
C HIS A 67 32.85 -18.21 -4.51
N ASN A 68 31.52 -18.22 -4.58
CA ASN A 68 30.69 -19.06 -3.72
C ASN A 68 30.27 -20.32 -4.50
N ASN A 69 30.86 -21.46 -4.15
CA ASN A 69 30.69 -22.73 -4.84
C ASN A 69 29.95 -23.78 -3.98
N GLY A 70 29.06 -23.31 -3.08
CA GLY A 70 28.23 -24.20 -2.26
C GLY A 70 28.22 -23.86 -0.77
N ALA A 71 28.83 -22.75 -0.35
CA ALA A 71 28.71 -22.28 1.02
C ALA A 71 27.36 -21.57 1.25
N SER A 72 26.88 -21.66 2.49
CA SER A 72 25.76 -20.84 2.99
C SER A 72 26.34 -19.65 3.73
N LEU A 73 26.30 -18.48 3.09
CA LEU A 73 26.84 -17.24 3.60
C LEU A 73 25.74 -16.48 4.33
N THR A 74 26.04 -15.97 5.51
CA THR A 74 25.21 -14.99 6.22
C THR A 74 25.99 -13.69 6.31
N PHE A 75 25.33 -12.57 6.01
CA PHE A 75 25.88 -11.24 6.19
C PHE A 75 25.09 -10.51 7.28
N ASN A 76 25.78 -9.87 8.22
CA ASN A 76 25.15 -8.98 9.20
C ASN A 76 25.39 -7.48 8.90
N SER A 77 26.17 -7.21 7.85
CA SER A 77 26.48 -5.89 7.34
C SER A 77 26.64 -5.97 5.82
N ILE A 78 26.92 -4.83 5.17
CA ILE A 78 27.34 -4.85 3.78
C ILE A 78 28.77 -5.41 3.70
N VAL A 79 28.97 -6.49 2.96
CA VAL A 79 30.29 -7.08 2.68
C VAL A 79 30.84 -6.49 1.38
N SER A 80 32.00 -5.85 1.46
CA SER A 80 32.67 -5.32 0.27
C SER A 80 33.64 -6.33 -0.34
N VAL A 81 33.53 -6.56 -1.64
CA VAL A 81 34.45 -7.35 -2.46
C VAL A 81 35.19 -6.42 -3.42
N THR A 82 36.50 -6.28 -3.23
CA THR A 82 37.40 -5.68 -4.23
C THR A 82 37.81 -6.74 -5.23
N GLY A 83 37.31 -6.61 -6.46
CA GLY A 83 37.42 -7.59 -7.54
C GLY A 83 36.05 -8.11 -7.99
N ASN A 84 35.99 -9.32 -8.53
CA ASN A 84 34.74 -9.91 -9.03
C ASN A 84 34.08 -10.85 -8.00
N TYR A 85 32.78 -11.09 -8.16
CA TYR A 85 32.04 -12.11 -7.41
C TYR A 85 31.39 -13.10 -8.37
N ALA A 86 31.47 -14.40 -8.07
CA ALA A 86 30.82 -15.43 -8.86
C ALA A 86 30.12 -16.46 -7.98
N GLN A 87 28.91 -16.85 -8.39
CA GLN A 87 28.12 -17.87 -7.72
C GLN A 87 27.27 -18.66 -8.72
N SER A 88 27.40 -19.98 -8.68
CA SER A 88 26.54 -20.93 -9.39
C SER A 88 25.70 -21.80 -8.45
N THR A 89 26.09 -21.92 -7.18
CA THR A 89 25.43 -22.72 -6.14
C THR A 89 25.65 -22.09 -4.76
N GLY A 90 24.98 -22.59 -3.74
CA GLY A 90 25.08 -22.03 -2.37
C GLY A 90 24.07 -20.92 -2.12
N THR A 91 24.19 -20.30 -0.96
CA THR A 91 23.18 -19.38 -0.42
C THR A 91 23.83 -18.09 0.07
N LEU A 92 23.18 -16.95 -0.17
CA LEU A 92 23.44 -15.69 0.55
C LEU A 92 22.22 -15.41 1.40
N THR A 93 22.41 -15.20 2.70
CA THR A 93 21.38 -14.71 3.60
C THR A 93 21.65 -13.24 3.84
N VAL A 94 20.72 -12.41 3.40
CA VAL A 94 20.78 -10.95 3.45
C VAL A 94 19.52 -10.42 4.11
N ASP A 95 19.64 -9.38 4.92
CA ASP A 95 18.53 -8.61 5.44
C ASP A 95 18.43 -7.28 4.67
N PRO A 96 17.39 -7.11 3.82
CA PRO A 96 17.27 -5.96 2.93
C PRO A 96 17.32 -4.62 3.70
N GLY A 97 18.20 -3.72 3.27
CA GLY A 97 18.39 -2.40 3.88
C GLY A 97 19.42 -2.37 5.02
N THR A 98 19.85 -3.52 5.55
CA THR A 98 20.87 -3.60 6.62
C THR A 98 22.14 -4.34 6.19
N SER A 99 22.02 -5.34 5.32
CA SER A 99 23.13 -6.15 4.82
C SER A 99 23.00 -6.47 3.33
N GLY A 100 24.11 -6.89 2.74
CA GLY A 100 24.17 -7.17 1.31
C GLY A 100 25.61 -7.33 0.82
N LEU A 101 25.77 -7.43 -0.49
CA LEU A 101 27.07 -7.57 -1.14
C LEU A 101 27.38 -6.33 -1.99
N ALA A 102 28.57 -5.75 -1.83
CA ALA A 102 29.04 -4.63 -2.64
C ALA A 102 30.32 -5.04 -3.37
N VAL A 103 30.25 -5.21 -4.69
CA VAL A 103 31.32 -5.72 -5.54
C VAL A 103 31.87 -4.59 -6.40
N SER A 104 33.18 -4.35 -6.37
CA SER A 104 33.78 -3.28 -7.19
C SER A 104 33.86 -3.67 -8.67
N GLY A 105 34.04 -4.95 -8.98
CA GLY A 105 33.98 -5.55 -10.31
C GLY A 105 32.60 -6.15 -10.63
N GLY A 106 32.55 -7.07 -11.59
CA GLY A 106 31.29 -7.72 -11.99
C GLY A 106 30.82 -8.76 -10.97
N ALA A 107 29.50 -8.83 -10.74
CA ALA A 107 28.87 -9.90 -9.98
C ALA A 107 28.12 -10.86 -10.92
N SER A 108 28.55 -12.13 -10.99
CA SER A 108 27.92 -13.18 -11.79
C SER A 108 27.26 -14.21 -10.88
N ILE A 109 25.95 -14.04 -10.62
CA ILE A 109 25.13 -14.96 -9.82
C ILE A 109 24.20 -15.69 -10.78
N THR A 110 24.70 -16.78 -11.34
CA THR A 110 24.00 -17.57 -12.35
C THR A 110 23.27 -18.79 -11.80
N GLY A 111 23.27 -18.94 -10.48
CA GLY A 111 22.56 -19.97 -9.74
C GLY A 111 22.61 -19.73 -8.23
N GLY A 112 22.18 -20.73 -7.47
CA GLY A 112 22.06 -20.63 -6.01
C GLY A 112 20.88 -19.75 -5.56
N THR A 113 20.86 -19.42 -4.27
CA THR A 113 19.73 -18.73 -3.64
C THR A 113 20.20 -17.50 -2.86
N ILE A 114 19.45 -16.40 -2.96
CA ILE A 114 19.51 -15.30 -2.02
C ILE A 114 18.27 -15.37 -1.15
N VAL A 115 18.46 -15.66 0.13
CA VAL A 115 17.43 -15.62 1.16
C VAL A 115 17.42 -14.23 1.75
N THR A 116 16.29 -13.54 1.61
CA THR A 116 16.04 -12.25 2.23
C THR A 116 15.47 -12.47 3.64
N GLY A 117 15.93 -11.70 4.63
CA GLY A 117 15.53 -11.78 6.04
C GLY A 117 14.12 -11.28 6.33
N ILE A 118 13.24 -11.31 5.33
CA ILE A 118 11.87 -10.83 5.46
C ILE A 118 11.08 -11.77 6.37
N VAL A 119 10.35 -11.22 7.33
CA VAL A 119 9.53 -11.97 8.30
C VAL A 119 8.12 -11.39 8.40
N ALA A 120 7.12 -12.22 8.70
CA ALA A 120 5.72 -11.80 8.76
C ALA A 120 5.42 -10.76 9.87
N THR A 121 6.32 -10.59 10.84
CA THR A 121 6.20 -9.56 11.89
C THR A 121 6.92 -8.26 11.53
N GLY A 122 7.55 -8.19 10.36
CA GLY A 122 8.25 -7.01 9.86
C GLY A 122 7.30 -6.02 9.17
N ASN A 123 7.77 -4.78 9.00
CA ASN A 123 7.09 -3.77 8.20
C ASN A 123 7.88 -3.54 6.92
N TYR A 124 7.24 -3.64 5.77
CA TYR A 124 7.85 -3.46 4.45
C TYR A 124 6.99 -2.51 3.64
N LEU A 125 7.53 -1.34 3.32
CA LEU A 125 6.82 -0.33 2.54
C LEU A 125 7.27 -0.37 1.09
N VAL A 126 6.46 0.19 0.20
CA VAL A 126 6.79 0.29 -1.23
C VAL A 126 8.17 0.90 -1.43
N GLY A 127 9.02 0.22 -2.20
CA GLY A 127 10.37 0.68 -2.48
C GLY A 127 11.31 -0.45 -2.90
N THR A 128 12.58 -0.08 -3.09
CA THR A 128 13.63 -1.02 -3.46
C THR A 128 14.73 -1.07 -2.41
N SER A 129 15.32 -2.25 -2.25
CA SER A 129 16.49 -2.49 -1.40
C SER A 129 17.55 -3.23 -2.20
N THR A 130 18.79 -2.73 -2.17
CA THR A 130 19.91 -3.36 -2.89
C THR A 130 20.37 -4.61 -2.15
N LEU A 131 20.31 -5.76 -2.83
CA LEU A 131 20.84 -7.03 -2.32
C LEU A 131 22.31 -7.20 -2.74
N VAL A 132 22.59 -6.86 -4.00
CA VAL A 132 23.94 -6.87 -4.58
C VAL A 132 24.14 -5.57 -5.35
N SER A 133 25.14 -4.78 -4.96
CA SER A 133 25.66 -3.70 -5.79
C SER A 133 26.92 -4.18 -6.50
N ALA A 134 27.03 -3.91 -7.80
CA ALA A 134 28.16 -4.42 -8.58
C ALA A 134 28.58 -3.49 -9.72
N GLY A 135 29.80 -3.69 -10.20
CA GLY A 135 30.35 -3.04 -11.38
C GLY A 135 29.81 -3.60 -12.70
N ALA A 136 30.40 -3.15 -13.81
CA ALA A 136 30.02 -3.58 -15.15
C ALA A 136 30.15 -5.11 -15.35
N ALA A 137 29.49 -5.63 -16.39
CA ALA A 137 29.47 -7.06 -16.72
C ALA A 137 28.85 -7.97 -15.63
N SER A 138 27.94 -7.41 -14.82
CA SER A 138 27.16 -8.20 -13.86
C SER A 138 26.06 -9.00 -14.54
N ASN A 139 25.83 -10.22 -14.04
CA ASN A 139 24.84 -11.15 -14.56
C ASN A 139 24.10 -11.84 -13.41
N TYR A 140 22.77 -11.72 -13.38
CA TYR A 140 21.91 -12.33 -12.37
C TYR A 140 20.96 -13.38 -12.98
N THR A 141 21.22 -13.84 -14.20
CA THR A 141 20.38 -14.87 -14.85
C THR A 141 20.49 -16.20 -14.12
N GLY A 142 19.41 -16.65 -13.46
CA GLY A 142 19.37 -17.94 -12.77
C GLY A 142 19.49 -17.87 -11.26
N VAL A 143 19.71 -16.69 -10.67
CA VAL A 143 19.57 -16.51 -9.22
C VAL A 143 18.12 -16.71 -8.79
N SER A 144 17.91 -17.44 -7.70
CA SER A 144 16.62 -17.46 -7.00
C SER A 144 16.66 -16.52 -5.81
N VAL A 145 15.79 -15.52 -5.77
CA VAL A 145 15.65 -14.62 -4.61
C VAL A 145 14.35 -14.98 -3.89
N THR A 146 14.43 -15.30 -2.60
CA THR A 146 13.29 -15.73 -1.78
C THR A 146 13.28 -15.00 -0.44
N GLY A 147 12.10 -14.65 0.08
CA GLY A 147 11.92 -14.02 1.40
C GLY A 147 10.93 -14.77 2.28
N GLY A 148 10.71 -16.06 1.99
CA GLY A 148 9.53 -16.77 2.46
C GLY A 148 8.26 -16.30 1.74
N SER A 149 7.20 -17.10 1.79
CA SER A 149 5.89 -16.68 1.29
C SER A 149 5.16 -15.98 2.43
N ILE A 150 5.11 -14.64 2.38
CA ILE A 150 4.33 -13.83 3.32
C ILE A 150 3.04 -13.42 2.65
N THR A 151 1.91 -13.88 3.19
CA THR A 151 0.59 -13.51 2.69
C THR A 151 0.41 -11.99 2.73
N GLY A 152 0.00 -11.41 1.60
CA GLY A 152 -0.24 -9.97 1.49
C GLY A 152 1.00 -9.11 1.20
N LEU A 153 2.19 -9.71 1.13
CA LEU A 153 3.40 -9.03 0.68
C LEU A 153 3.72 -9.39 -0.78
N ALA A 154 3.78 -8.38 -1.65
CA ALA A 154 4.21 -8.47 -3.02
C ALA A 154 5.67 -8.01 -3.12
N SER A 155 6.57 -8.98 -3.14
CA SER A 155 8.01 -8.77 -3.29
C SER A 155 8.54 -9.52 -4.51
N ALA A 156 9.44 -8.89 -5.27
CA ALA A 156 10.12 -9.52 -6.40
C ALA A 156 11.55 -9.02 -6.51
N SER A 157 12.46 -9.84 -7.01
CA SER A 157 13.78 -9.35 -7.39
C SER A 157 13.73 -8.63 -8.74
N THR A 158 14.50 -7.56 -8.87
CA THR A 158 14.68 -6.83 -10.12
C THR A 158 16.14 -6.43 -10.29
N VAL A 159 16.55 -6.14 -11.53
CA VAL A 159 17.89 -5.62 -11.83
C VAL A 159 17.76 -4.18 -12.30
N SER A 160 18.52 -3.27 -11.68
CA SER A 160 18.60 -1.86 -12.09
C SER A 160 20.06 -1.47 -12.29
N GLY A 161 20.41 -1.11 -13.53
CA GLY A 161 21.80 -0.99 -13.93
C GLY A 161 22.52 -2.33 -13.72
N ASN A 162 23.57 -2.32 -12.90
CA ASN A 162 24.34 -3.51 -12.53
C ASN A 162 23.95 -4.11 -11.18
N ASN A 163 22.93 -3.55 -10.49
CA ASN A 163 22.57 -3.94 -9.14
C ASN A 163 21.38 -4.92 -9.14
N LEU A 164 21.45 -5.94 -8.30
CA LEU A 164 20.31 -6.79 -7.97
C LEU A 164 19.58 -6.20 -6.75
N LEU A 165 18.30 -5.93 -6.93
CA LEU A 165 17.43 -5.31 -5.95
C LEU A 165 16.30 -6.25 -5.55
N LEU A 166 15.81 -6.10 -4.32
CA LEU A 166 14.48 -6.52 -3.91
C LEU A 166 13.53 -5.34 -4.09
N ASN A 167 12.44 -5.54 -4.82
CA ASN A 167 11.37 -4.57 -5.02
C ASN A 167 10.14 -5.01 -4.23
N ILE A 168 9.66 -4.12 -3.35
CA ILE A 168 8.39 -4.24 -2.63
C ILE A 168 7.37 -3.36 -3.34
N SER A 169 6.28 -3.97 -3.82
CA SER A 169 5.27 -3.29 -4.66
C SER A 169 4.04 -2.82 -3.88
N ASN A 170 3.90 -3.20 -2.60
CA ASN A 170 2.80 -2.76 -1.73
C ASN A 170 3.28 -2.50 -0.31
N ASP A 171 2.48 -1.77 0.47
CA ASP A 171 2.77 -1.58 1.88
C ASP A 171 2.26 -2.78 2.69
N TYR A 172 3.13 -3.32 3.53
CA TYR A 172 2.87 -4.44 4.43
C TYR A 172 3.25 -4.04 5.87
N VAL A 173 2.28 -4.19 6.78
CA VAL A 173 2.45 -3.92 8.21
C VAL A 173 2.25 -5.21 8.99
N GLY A 174 3.35 -5.89 9.30
CA GLY A 174 3.37 -7.11 10.11
C GLY A 174 3.60 -6.86 11.59
N GLY A 175 4.21 -5.72 11.94
CA GLY A 175 4.54 -5.30 13.30
C GLY A 175 3.83 -4.01 13.69
N THR A 176 4.40 -3.24 14.62
CA THR A 176 3.86 -1.92 14.98
C THR A 176 4.37 -0.85 14.02
N LEU A 177 3.47 -0.04 13.48
CA LEU A 177 3.76 1.14 12.68
C LEU A 177 2.84 2.29 13.11
N GLY A 178 3.40 3.40 13.59
CA GLY A 178 2.58 4.53 14.06
C GLY A 178 1.75 5.15 12.94
N THR A 179 2.42 5.50 11.84
CA THR A 179 1.77 6.14 10.68
C THR A 179 2.33 5.56 9.39
N LEU A 180 1.44 5.21 8.46
CA LEU A 180 1.77 4.91 7.07
C LEU A 180 1.37 6.11 6.22
N ASN A 181 2.35 6.75 5.57
CA ASN A 181 2.12 7.92 4.72
C ASN A 181 2.25 7.53 3.25
N ASN A 182 1.14 7.49 2.51
CA ASN A 182 1.18 7.43 1.05
C ASN A 182 1.02 8.84 0.47
N THR A 183 2.10 9.38 -0.08
CA THR A 183 2.10 10.65 -0.82
C THR A 183 2.23 10.45 -2.33
N GLY A 184 2.45 9.22 -2.78
CA GLY A 184 2.70 8.86 -4.17
C GLY A 184 1.58 7.98 -4.74
N SER A 185 1.93 7.20 -5.76
CA SER A 185 1.03 6.20 -6.33
C SER A 185 1.51 4.80 -5.94
N VAL A 186 0.66 4.03 -5.27
CA VAL A 186 0.84 2.60 -5.05
C VAL A 186 -0.15 1.87 -5.92
N ASN A 187 0.33 0.93 -6.74
CA ASN A 187 -0.50 0.12 -7.62
C ASN A 187 -0.11 -1.36 -7.49
N ALA A 188 -0.95 -2.11 -6.78
CA ALA A 188 -0.77 -3.53 -6.56
C ALA A 188 -2.14 -4.19 -6.34
N ALA A 189 -2.24 -5.50 -6.53
CA ALA A 189 -3.50 -6.22 -6.25
C ALA A 189 -4.00 -5.99 -4.81
N THR A 190 -3.06 -5.89 -3.86
CA THR A 190 -3.30 -5.35 -2.51
C THR A 190 -2.31 -4.22 -2.31
N ALA A 191 -2.78 -2.97 -2.27
CA ALA A 191 -1.94 -1.79 -2.10
C ALA A 191 -1.44 -1.65 -0.65
N VAL A 192 -2.29 -2.00 0.33
CA VAL A 192 -1.93 -2.00 1.75
C VAL A 192 -2.44 -3.27 2.41
N TYR A 193 -1.56 -3.97 3.12
CA TYR A 193 -1.89 -5.16 3.90
C TYR A 193 -1.40 -4.99 5.34
N ILE A 194 -2.31 -5.07 6.31
CA ILE A 194 -2.01 -5.08 7.74
C ILE A 194 -2.30 -6.50 8.24
N ALA A 195 -1.25 -7.19 8.66
CA ALA A 195 -1.35 -8.56 9.15
C ALA A 195 -2.11 -8.63 10.48
N SER A 196 -2.52 -9.83 10.90
CA SER A 196 -3.16 -10.03 12.20
C SER A 196 -2.24 -9.68 13.39
N THR A 197 -0.93 -9.77 13.20
CA THR A 197 0.09 -9.31 14.16
C THR A 197 0.40 -7.81 14.04
N GLY A 198 -0.06 -7.17 12.97
CA GLY A 198 0.20 -5.77 12.66
C GLY A 198 -0.58 -4.82 13.56
N ASN A 199 0.04 -3.70 13.89
CA ASN A 199 -0.57 -2.61 14.63
C ASN A 199 -0.25 -1.28 13.93
N LEU A 200 -1.13 -0.89 13.02
CA LEU A 200 -1.10 0.42 12.38
C LEU A 200 -1.85 1.45 13.24
N GLY A 201 -1.27 2.62 13.46
CA GLY A 201 -1.99 3.76 14.04
C GLY A 201 -2.90 4.42 13.01
N THR A 202 -2.32 5.09 12.01
CA THR A 202 -3.07 5.80 10.96
C THR A 202 -2.48 5.55 9.58
N LEU A 203 -3.33 5.27 8.59
CA LEU A 203 -3.00 5.37 7.18
C LEU A 203 -3.37 6.78 6.68
N VAL A 204 -2.36 7.60 6.42
CA VAL A 204 -2.51 8.91 5.80
C VAL A 204 -2.28 8.77 4.31
N ASN A 205 -3.31 9.02 3.52
CA ASN A 205 -3.23 9.00 2.06
C ASN A 205 -3.45 10.41 1.51
N SER A 206 -2.40 10.99 0.94
CA SER A 206 -2.45 12.22 0.14
C SER A 206 -2.11 11.99 -1.33
N GLY A 207 -1.77 10.75 -1.70
CA GLY A 207 -1.60 10.30 -3.08
C GLY A 207 -2.73 9.36 -3.54
N THR A 208 -2.37 8.32 -4.30
CA THR A 208 -3.30 7.32 -4.83
C THR A 208 -2.92 5.92 -4.37
N LEU A 209 -3.89 5.20 -3.80
CA LEU A 209 -3.82 3.76 -3.56
C LEU A 209 -4.72 3.07 -4.57
N THR A 210 -4.11 2.32 -5.50
CA THR A 210 -4.81 1.48 -6.48
C THR A 210 -4.72 0.02 -6.07
N GLY A 211 -5.84 -0.58 -5.67
CA GLY A 211 -5.94 -1.98 -5.25
C GLY A 211 -6.60 -2.17 -3.89
N ASN A 212 -6.54 -3.39 -3.37
CA ASN A 212 -7.16 -3.69 -2.08
C ASN A 212 -6.43 -3.05 -0.90
N ILE A 213 -7.19 -2.66 0.12
CA ILE A 213 -6.68 -2.33 1.46
C ILE A 213 -7.22 -3.40 2.40
N VAL A 214 -6.35 -4.17 3.04
CA VAL A 214 -6.75 -5.30 3.88
C VAL A 214 -6.20 -5.09 5.28
N ASN A 215 -7.08 -5.11 6.28
CA ASN A 215 -6.69 -5.15 7.69
C ASN A 215 -7.20 -6.44 8.33
N GLN A 216 -6.27 -7.31 8.70
CA GLN A 216 -6.53 -8.57 9.41
C GLN A 216 -6.34 -8.44 10.93
N SER A 217 -5.98 -7.26 11.43
CA SER A 217 -5.93 -6.98 12.87
C SER A 217 -7.34 -6.76 13.43
N THR A 218 -7.50 -6.89 14.75
CA THR A 218 -8.75 -6.60 15.47
C THR A 218 -8.91 -5.13 15.83
N ARG A 219 -8.00 -4.26 15.37
CA ARG A 219 -8.00 -2.82 15.65
C ARG A 219 -8.68 -2.06 14.53
N ASP A 220 -9.29 -0.93 14.85
CA ASP A 220 -9.91 -0.07 13.83
C ASP A 220 -8.88 0.39 12.80
N LEU A 221 -9.25 0.34 11.52
CA LEU A 221 -8.47 0.93 10.44
C LEU A 221 -8.78 2.42 10.36
N THR A 222 -7.84 3.25 10.81
CA THR A 222 -7.98 4.71 10.76
C THR A 222 -7.35 5.27 9.49
N LEU A 223 -8.17 5.98 8.71
CA LEU A 223 -7.80 6.61 7.44
C LEU A 223 -7.85 8.13 7.59
N ALA A 224 -6.82 8.81 7.09
CA ALA A 224 -6.81 10.26 6.92
C ALA A 224 -6.48 10.61 5.46
N GLY A 225 -7.18 11.60 4.91
CA GLY A 225 -6.96 12.11 3.57
C GLY A 225 -5.90 13.20 3.47
N GLY A 226 -5.76 13.76 2.27
CA GLY A 226 -4.90 14.90 2.02
C GLY A 226 -5.41 16.18 2.68
N THR A 227 -4.52 17.12 2.94
CA THR A 227 -4.83 18.45 3.50
C THR A 227 -4.67 19.54 2.45
N SER A 228 -5.15 20.76 2.72
CA SER A 228 -4.89 21.94 1.87
C SER A 228 -5.30 21.77 0.40
N GLY A 229 -6.42 21.09 0.15
CA GLY A 229 -6.95 20.83 -1.19
C GLY A 229 -6.40 19.58 -1.87
N THR A 230 -5.35 18.95 -1.33
CA THR A 230 -4.92 17.62 -1.77
C THR A 230 -5.97 16.58 -1.37
N VAL A 231 -6.25 15.64 -2.28
CA VAL A 231 -7.23 14.57 -2.08
C VAL A 231 -6.50 13.23 -2.15
N GLY A 232 -6.63 12.43 -1.09
CA GLY A 232 -6.18 11.04 -1.10
C GLY A 232 -7.17 10.16 -1.86
N THR A 233 -6.71 9.46 -2.89
CA THR A 233 -7.57 8.59 -3.70
C THR A 233 -7.46 7.13 -3.28
N LEU A 234 -8.60 6.50 -2.99
CA LEU A 234 -8.75 5.05 -2.76
C LEU A 234 -9.58 4.47 -3.90
N THR A 235 -8.97 3.65 -4.76
CA THR A 235 -9.62 3.16 -5.99
C THR A 235 -9.09 1.80 -6.45
N GLY A 236 -9.84 1.13 -7.34
CA GLY A 236 -9.39 -0.08 -8.03
C GLY A 236 -9.42 -1.35 -7.17
N GLY A 237 -10.08 -1.35 -6.02
CA GLY A 237 -10.13 -2.51 -5.13
C GLY A 237 -11.29 -2.50 -4.12
N THR A 238 -11.04 -3.15 -2.99
CA THR A 238 -11.94 -3.22 -1.84
C THR A 238 -11.16 -2.94 -0.56
N ILE A 239 -11.72 -2.11 0.31
CA ILE A 239 -11.27 -1.92 1.69
C ILE A 239 -11.91 -3.03 2.53
N THR A 240 -11.13 -3.98 3.03
CA THR A 240 -11.59 -5.11 3.84
C THR A 240 -11.09 -5.00 5.27
N ASN A 241 -12.02 -4.89 6.22
CA ASN A 241 -11.74 -4.72 7.63
C ASN A 241 -12.90 -5.33 8.44
N THR A 242 -12.98 -6.66 8.47
CA THR A 242 -14.16 -7.39 8.97
C THR A 242 -14.14 -7.67 10.47
N LEU A 243 -13.04 -7.31 11.15
CA LEU A 243 -12.82 -7.58 12.58
C LEU A 243 -12.97 -6.33 13.46
N SER A 244 -13.26 -5.17 12.87
CA SER A 244 -13.29 -3.86 13.55
C SER A 244 -13.99 -2.80 12.67
N ASN A 245 -13.90 -1.52 13.02
CA ASN A 245 -14.44 -0.42 12.22
C ASN A 245 -13.39 0.17 11.27
N VAL A 246 -13.86 0.87 10.24
CA VAL A 246 -13.04 1.81 9.46
C VAL A 246 -13.40 3.22 9.87
N VAL A 247 -12.42 4.03 10.24
CA VAL A 247 -12.61 5.42 10.69
C VAL A 247 -12.01 6.38 9.67
N LEU A 248 -12.82 7.26 9.09
CA LEU A 248 -12.38 8.38 8.27
C LEU A 248 -12.19 9.59 9.19
N ALA A 249 -10.96 9.77 9.66
CA ALA A 249 -10.65 10.64 10.78
C ALA A 249 -10.50 12.12 10.38
N ALA A 250 -9.90 12.40 9.23
CA ALA A 250 -9.60 13.77 8.79
C ALA A 250 -9.25 13.84 7.30
N GLY A 251 -9.12 15.06 6.78
CA GLY A 251 -8.60 15.34 5.44
C GLY A 251 -9.60 15.03 4.32
N ASN A 252 -9.17 15.24 3.08
CA ASN A 252 -9.98 15.00 1.89
C ASN A 252 -9.67 13.62 1.30
N LEU A 253 -10.69 12.79 1.15
CA LEU A 253 -10.60 11.47 0.56
C LEU A 253 -11.53 11.37 -0.65
N LEU A 254 -11.05 10.75 -1.72
CA LEU A 254 -11.89 10.20 -2.78
C LEU A 254 -12.08 8.72 -2.50
N LEU A 255 -13.31 8.33 -2.15
CA LEU A 255 -13.71 6.94 -1.96
C LEU A 255 -14.34 6.43 -3.26
N ASN A 256 -13.62 5.55 -3.96
CA ASN A 256 -14.09 4.91 -5.18
C ASN A 256 -13.99 3.37 -5.11
N ASP A 257 -13.77 2.84 -3.91
CA ASP A 257 -13.70 1.40 -3.64
C ASP A 257 -14.96 0.89 -2.94
N ARG A 258 -15.21 -0.42 -3.08
CA ARG A 258 -16.13 -1.12 -2.19
C ARG A 258 -15.51 -1.22 -0.79
N ILE A 259 -16.35 -1.24 0.23
CA ILE A 259 -15.92 -1.38 1.61
C ILE A 259 -16.62 -2.61 2.20
N ASN A 260 -15.85 -3.55 2.75
CA ASN A 260 -16.36 -4.76 3.39
C ASN A 260 -15.93 -4.82 4.86
N LEU A 261 -16.88 -4.59 5.75
CA LEU A 261 -16.70 -4.56 7.20
C LEU A 261 -17.39 -5.73 7.90
N GLY A 262 -18.07 -6.61 7.16
CA GLY A 262 -18.96 -7.60 7.76
C GLY A 262 -20.05 -6.93 8.59
N SER A 263 -19.91 -6.97 9.92
CA SER A 263 -20.83 -6.31 10.87
C SER A 263 -20.33 -4.96 11.40
N GLY A 264 -19.10 -4.56 11.04
CA GLY A 264 -18.48 -3.31 11.47
C GLY A 264 -19.12 -2.05 10.85
N THR A 265 -18.59 -0.90 11.22
CA THR A 265 -19.10 0.42 10.79
C THR A 265 -18.04 1.21 10.04
N LEU A 266 -18.43 1.83 8.92
CA LEU A 266 -17.66 2.90 8.30
C LEU A 266 -18.03 4.20 9.00
N VAL A 267 -17.13 4.73 9.81
CA VAL A 267 -17.35 5.92 10.63
C VAL A 267 -16.67 7.13 9.98
N ASN A 268 -17.43 8.12 9.54
CA ASN A 268 -16.90 9.43 9.23
C ASN A 268 -16.96 10.33 10.47
N SER A 269 -15.78 10.68 11.00
CA SER A 269 -15.62 11.47 12.22
C SER A 269 -14.72 12.69 12.03
N GLY A 270 -14.50 13.11 10.78
CA GLY A 270 -13.79 14.35 10.49
C GLY A 270 -13.25 14.49 9.07
N ALA A 271 -13.39 13.47 8.22
CA ALA A 271 -12.98 13.56 6.82
C ALA A 271 -14.02 14.25 5.93
N SER A 272 -13.54 14.86 4.85
CA SER A 272 -14.33 15.20 3.66
C SER A 272 -14.22 14.04 2.67
N ALA A 273 -15.17 13.11 2.72
CA ALA A 273 -15.20 11.91 1.90
C ALA A 273 -16.05 12.14 0.64
N SER A 274 -15.40 12.20 -0.52
CA SER A 274 -16.02 12.41 -1.82
C SER A 274 -16.26 11.10 -2.54
N LEU A 275 -17.45 10.93 -3.12
CA LEU A 275 -17.85 9.80 -3.94
C LEU A 275 -18.17 10.33 -5.35
N ILE A 276 -17.65 9.66 -6.37
CA ILE A 276 -17.90 9.98 -7.79
C ILE A 276 -18.75 8.91 -8.49
N SER A 277 -19.07 7.84 -7.77
CA SER A 277 -19.78 6.67 -8.26
C SER A 277 -20.61 6.07 -7.12
N VAL A 278 -21.24 4.93 -7.38
CA VAL A 278 -21.91 4.18 -6.31
C VAL A 278 -20.87 3.45 -5.48
N VAL A 279 -20.75 3.83 -4.20
CA VAL A 279 -19.91 3.11 -3.23
C VAL A 279 -20.77 2.18 -2.40
N ASN A 280 -20.37 0.92 -2.34
CA ASN A 280 -21.05 -0.12 -1.58
C ASN A 280 -20.29 -0.38 -0.27
N VAL A 281 -21.01 -0.39 0.86
CA VAL A 281 -20.51 -0.73 2.18
C VAL A 281 -21.25 -1.97 2.67
N THR A 282 -20.55 -3.08 2.80
CA THR A 282 -21.04 -4.24 3.56
C THR A 282 -20.77 -3.98 5.03
N GLY A 283 -21.82 -3.64 5.77
CA GLY A 283 -21.75 -3.19 7.16
C GLY A 283 -22.62 -1.95 7.38
N ASN A 284 -22.36 -1.23 8.46
CA ASN A 284 -23.07 0.00 8.83
C ASN A 284 -22.31 1.24 8.36
N TYR A 285 -23.00 2.37 8.29
CA TYR A 285 -22.41 3.69 8.12
C TYR A 285 -22.76 4.60 9.29
N GLY A 286 -21.77 5.29 9.83
CA GLY A 286 -21.93 6.29 10.89
C GLY A 286 -21.28 7.60 10.48
N GLN A 287 -21.98 8.71 10.67
CA GLN A 287 -21.41 10.04 10.52
C GLN A 287 -21.72 10.88 11.75
N THR A 288 -20.66 11.30 12.45
CA THR A 288 -20.75 12.14 13.65
C THR A 288 -20.20 13.55 13.40
N SER A 289 -19.32 13.70 12.41
CA SER A 289 -18.79 14.98 11.93
C SER A 289 -18.24 14.80 10.50
N GLY A 290 -17.49 15.77 9.98
CA GLY A 290 -16.96 15.72 8.62
C GLY A 290 -18.04 15.94 7.55
N GLN A 291 -17.70 15.60 6.31
CA GLN A 291 -18.59 15.73 5.17
C GLN A 291 -18.60 14.45 4.33
N LEU A 292 -19.80 14.00 3.95
CA LEU A 292 -20.00 13.04 2.86
C LEU A 292 -20.41 13.82 1.61
N ILE A 293 -19.58 13.83 0.58
CA ILE A 293 -19.81 14.54 -0.67
C ILE A 293 -20.21 13.52 -1.73
N LEU A 294 -21.45 13.65 -2.22
CA LEU A 294 -22.01 12.82 -3.28
C LEU A 294 -22.01 13.65 -4.56
N ASN A 295 -21.05 13.41 -5.45
CA ASN A 295 -21.04 14.07 -6.76
C ASN A 295 -22.23 13.61 -7.61
N ALA A 296 -22.51 14.31 -8.71
CA ALA A 296 -23.63 13.97 -9.58
C ALA A 296 -23.54 12.49 -10.04
N GLY A 297 -24.59 11.71 -9.75
CA GLY A 297 -24.65 10.27 -10.03
C GLY A 297 -24.00 9.37 -8.98
N ALA A 298 -23.35 9.92 -7.96
CA ALA A 298 -22.81 9.16 -6.84
C ALA A 298 -23.91 8.81 -5.82
N LYS A 299 -23.72 7.69 -5.12
CA LYS A 299 -24.62 7.20 -4.09
C LYS A 299 -23.86 6.34 -3.09
N LEU A 300 -24.18 6.47 -1.80
CA LEU A 300 -23.73 5.50 -0.81
C LEU A 300 -24.77 4.39 -0.65
N VAL A 301 -24.37 3.13 -0.74
CA VAL A 301 -25.24 1.97 -0.52
C VAL A 301 -24.66 1.16 0.63
N VAL A 302 -25.38 1.06 1.74
CA VAL A 302 -24.96 0.31 2.93
C VAL A 302 -25.88 -0.88 3.17
N SER A 303 -25.32 -2.05 3.47
CA SER A 303 -26.13 -3.25 3.73
C SER A 303 -26.78 -3.24 5.12
N GLY A 304 -26.20 -2.51 6.07
CA GLY A 304 -26.71 -2.32 7.42
C GLY A 304 -27.48 -1.01 7.59
N ALA A 305 -27.40 -0.44 8.79
CA ALA A 305 -28.00 0.85 9.12
C ALA A 305 -27.10 2.02 8.73
N ALA A 306 -27.72 3.17 8.42
CA ALA A 306 -27.02 4.45 8.30
C ALA A 306 -27.42 5.39 9.44
N SER A 307 -26.45 5.84 10.24
CA SER A 307 -26.64 6.78 11.33
C SER A 307 -25.88 8.07 11.05
N ILE A 308 -26.59 9.11 10.62
CA ILE A 308 -26.04 10.43 10.28
C ILE A 308 -26.51 11.40 11.36
N THR A 309 -25.74 11.48 12.44
CA THR A 309 -26.09 12.26 13.64
C THR A 309 -25.40 13.61 13.69
N GLY A 310 -24.37 13.81 12.86
CA GLY A 310 -23.68 15.09 12.71
C GLY A 310 -22.99 15.24 11.36
N GLY A 311 -22.22 16.32 11.21
CA GLY A 311 -21.58 16.68 9.95
C GLY A 311 -22.58 17.08 8.86
N THR A 312 -22.10 17.08 7.61
CA THR A 312 -22.88 17.46 6.43
C THR A 312 -22.90 16.33 5.40
N VAL A 313 -24.01 16.12 4.72
CA VAL A 313 -24.08 15.39 3.45
C VAL A 313 -24.27 16.42 2.35
N ALA A 314 -23.26 16.61 1.52
CA ALA A 314 -23.30 17.53 0.39
C ALA A 314 -23.62 16.75 -0.88
N ALA A 315 -24.73 17.08 -1.53
CA ALA A 315 -25.15 16.47 -2.78
C ALA A 315 -24.95 17.44 -3.95
N SER A 316 -24.30 16.95 -5.00
CA SER A 316 -24.26 17.63 -6.30
C SER A 316 -25.26 16.99 -7.23
N LEU A 317 -26.08 17.84 -7.85
CA LEU A 317 -27.05 17.45 -8.85
C LEU A 317 -26.61 17.97 -10.23
N SER A 318 -27.17 17.42 -11.31
CA SER A 318 -26.86 17.89 -12.65
C SER A 318 -27.41 19.30 -12.87
N ALA A 319 -26.57 20.22 -13.33
CA ALA A 319 -27.01 21.57 -13.71
C ALA A 319 -28.01 21.57 -14.87
N THR A 320 -27.94 20.55 -15.73
CA THR A 320 -28.86 20.35 -16.85
C THR A 320 -30.06 19.46 -16.50
N GLY A 321 -30.18 19.06 -15.23
CA GLY A 321 -31.30 18.25 -14.74
C GLY A 321 -32.59 19.07 -14.61
N ASN A 322 -33.72 18.43 -14.90
CA ASN A 322 -35.04 18.98 -14.57
C ASN A 322 -35.52 18.32 -13.28
N TYR A 323 -35.82 19.13 -12.27
CA TYR A 323 -36.28 18.69 -10.95
C TYR A 323 -37.67 19.26 -10.68
N ALA A 324 -38.53 18.49 -10.01
CA ALA A 324 -39.91 18.88 -9.80
C ALA A 324 -40.45 18.29 -8.49
N PRO A 325 -41.43 18.95 -7.85
CA PRO A 325 -42.11 18.39 -6.69
C PRO A 325 -42.69 17.00 -7.01
N GLY A 326 -42.58 16.09 -6.05
CA GLY A 326 -42.96 14.68 -6.20
C GLY A 326 -41.88 13.80 -6.81
N LEU A 327 -40.81 14.36 -7.38
CA LEU A 327 -39.60 13.61 -7.72
C LEU A 327 -38.64 13.55 -6.53
N GLU A 328 -37.80 12.53 -6.54
CA GLU A 328 -36.81 12.28 -5.48
C GLU A 328 -35.46 11.87 -6.06
N THR A 329 -34.41 12.07 -5.28
CA THR A 329 -33.08 11.52 -5.57
C THR A 329 -32.53 10.83 -4.34
N THR A 330 -32.27 9.53 -4.46
CA THR A 330 -31.70 8.74 -3.36
C THR A 330 -30.22 9.03 -3.22
N LEU A 331 -29.84 9.71 -2.14
CA LEU A 331 -28.46 10.01 -1.79
C LEU A 331 -27.79 8.80 -1.13
N MET A 332 -28.54 8.11 -0.27
CA MET A 332 -28.07 6.92 0.43
C MET A 332 -29.16 5.85 0.47
N SER A 333 -28.77 4.59 0.28
CA SER A 333 -29.62 3.45 0.56
C SER A 333 -29.07 2.62 1.70
N ALA A 334 -29.95 2.20 2.60
CA ALA A 334 -29.59 1.36 3.75
C ALA A 334 -30.47 0.12 3.83
N GLY A 335 -29.86 -1.01 4.20
CA GLY A 335 -30.57 -2.29 4.36
C GLY A 335 -31.33 -2.41 5.68
N ALA A 336 -31.02 -1.58 6.68
CA ALA A 336 -31.71 -1.53 7.97
C ALA A 336 -32.16 -0.10 8.33
N ALA A 337 -32.91 0.04 9.43
CA ALA A 337 -33.45 1.32 9.88
C ALA A 337 -32.33 2.37 10.06
N SER A 338 -32.53 3.54 9.46
CA SER A 338 -31.57 4.64 9.46
C SER A 338 -32.03 5.77 10.38
N ALA A 339 -31.07 6.52 10.92
CA ALA A 339 -31.33 7.75 11.68
C ALA A 339 -30.57 8.90 11.03
N VAL A 340 -31.29 9.98 10.66
CA VAL A 340 -30.68 11.14 10.00
C VAL A 340 -31.13 12.40 10.74
N SER A 341 -30.19 13.04 11.42
CA SER A 341 -30.33 14.36 12.05
C SER A 341 -29.23 15.34 11.61
N GLY A 342 -28.27 14.89 10.79
CA GLY A 342 -27.26 15.75 10.18
C GLY A 342 -27.82 16.65 9.08
N VAL A 343 -27.00 17.60 8.63
CA VAL A 343 -27.40 18.59 7.62
C VAL A 343 -27.21 18.00 6.22
N VAL A 344 -28.22 18.08 5.36
CA VAL A 344 -28.10 17.80 3.93
C VAL A 344 -28.09 19.11 3.16
N THR A 345 -27.09 19.31 2.31
CA THR A 345 -26.96 20.50 1.47
C THR A 345 -26.89 20.12 0.00
N VAL A 346 -27.42 21.00 -0.85
CA VAL A 346 -27.28 20.90 -2.30
C VAL A 346 -26.52 22.12 -2.77
N THR A 347 -25.43 21.90 -3.50
CA THR A 347 -24.56 22.98 -3.98
C THR A 347 -24.65 23.13 -5.49
N GLY A 348 -24.49 24.36 -5.98
CA GLY A 348 -24.32 24.64 -7.41
C GLY A 348 -25.60 24.80 -8.22
N LEU A 349 -26.80 24.66 -7.63
CA LEU A 349 -28.08 24.90 -8.31
C LEU A 349 -28.85 26.06 -7.66
N SER A 350 -28.53 27.29 -8.10
CA SER A 350 -29.24 28.49 -7.63
C SER A 350 -30.75 28.37 -7.88
N GLY A 351 -31.57 28.77 -6.92
CA GLY A 351 -33.03 28.76 -7.06
C GLY A 351 -33.69 27.39 -6.94
N LEU A 352 -32.93 26.28 -6.87
CA LEU A 352 -33.50 24.97 -6.51
C LEU A 352 -33.75 24.92 -5.00
N ILE A 353 -34.99 24.63 -4.63
CA ILE A 353 -35.40 24.41 -3.24
C ILE A 353 -35.40 22.91 -3.00
N THR A 354 -34.65 22.46 -2.00
CA THR A 354 -34.56 21.04 -1.65
C THR A 354 -34.83 20.81 -0.17
N SER A 355 -35.26 19.60 0.15
CA SER A 355 -35.35 19.09 1.50
C SER A 355 -34.87 17.65 1.51
N SER A 356 -34.47 17.14 2.67
CA SER A 356 -34.10 15.74 2.81
C SER A 356 -35.03 15.04 3.78
N THR A 357 -35.33 13.79 3.50
CA THR A 357 -36.18 12.95 4.36
C THR A 357 -35.75 11.49 4.23
N LEU A 358 -36.28 10.65 5.13
CA LEU A 358 -36.17 9.20 5.02
C LEU A 358 -37.38 8.65 4.27
N ALA A 359 -37.14 8.01 3.13
CA ALA A 359 -38.13 7.20 2.42
C ALA A 359 -37.83 5.73 2.68
N GLY A 360 -38.56 5.14 3.64
CA GLY A 360 -38.16 3.85 4.24
C GLY A 360 -36.81 4.00 4.95
N ASN A 361 -35.83 3.19 4.56
CA ASN A 361 -34.47 3.25 5.12
C ASN A 361 -33.53 4.19 4.34
N ASN A 362 -33.99 4.77 3.23
CA ASN A 362 -33.15 5.52 2.30
C ASN A 362 -33.19 7.01 2.63
N LEU A 363 -32.03 7.67 2.64
CA LEU A 363 -31.95 9.13 2.65
C LEU A 363 -32.21 9.63 1.23
N VAL A 364 -33.29 10.38 1.07
CA VAL A 364 -33.70 10.96 -0.20
C VAL A 364 -33.74 12.48 -0.13
N LEU A 365 -33.42 13.09 -1.26
CA LEU A 365 -33.61 14.50 -1.52
C LEU A 365 -34.92 14.71 -2.27
N THR A 366 -35.77 15.60 -1.77
CA THR A 366 -37.04 16.01 -2.38
C THR A 366 -36.93 17.45 -2.88
N TYR A 367 -37.76 17.79 -3.87
CA TYR A 367 -37.74 19.09 -4.54
C TYR A 367 -38.96 19.93 -4.18
N GLY A 368 -38.74 21.16 -3.72
CA GLY A 368 -39.80 22.09 -3.32
C GLY A 368 -40.33 22.96 -4.47
N ASN A 369 -39.66 22.96 -5.61
CA ASN A 369 -40.05 23.73 -6.78
C ASN A 369 -39.70 23.03 -8.09
N HIS A 370 -40.27 23.53 -9.20
CA HIS A 370 -39.86 23.11 -10.53
C HIS A 370 -38.57 23.84 -10.91
N TYR A 371 -37.49 23.10 -11.07
CA TYR A 371 -36.23 23.60 -11.61
C TYR A 371 -36.03 23.04 -13.02
N VAL A 372 -35.93 23.91 -14.00
CA VAL A 372 -35.68 23.57 -15.41
C VAL A 372 -34.22 23.89 -15.70
N GLY A 373 -33.37 22.88 -15.58
CA GLY A 373 -31.93 22.98 -15.86
C GLY A 373 -31.58 22.64 -17.31
N GLY A 374 -32.38 21.82 -17.97
CA GLY A 374 -32.21 21.42 -19.37
C GLY A 374 -33.43 21.80 -20.22
N THR A 375 -33.64 21.10 -21.32
CA THR A 375 -34.85 21.28 -22.14
C THR A 375 -36.05 20.61 -21.48
N LEU A 376 -37.13 21.35 -21.28
CA LEU A 376 -38.43 20.84 -20.86
C LEU A 376 -39.49 21.38 -21.84
N GLY A 377 -40.12 20.52 -22.64
CA GLY A 377 -40.98 20.99 -23.74
C GLY A 377 -42.29 21.68 -23.31
N SER A 378 -42.76 21.42 -22.10
CA SER A 378 -43.86 22.17 -21.47
C SER A 378 -43.92 21.87 -19.98
N LEU A 379 -44.43 22.83 -19.20
CA LEU A 379 -44.74 22.65 -17.78
C LEU A 379 -46.23 22.90 -17.55
N ALA A 380 -46.99 21.83 -17.34
CA ALA A 380 -48.41 21.93 -17.03
C ALA A 380 -48.60 22.02 -15.50
N ASN A 381 -49.12 23.16 -15.02
CA ASN A 381 -49.51 23.31 -13.63
C ASN A 381 -50.98 22.90 -13.45
N THR A 382 -51.22 21.71 -12.92
CA THR A 382 -52.57 21.18 -12.66
C THR A 382 -53.02 21.31 -11.20
N GLY A 383 -52.20 21.91 -10.34
CA GLY A 383 -52.45 22.05 -8.91
C GLY A 383 -51.97 23.39 -8.32
N SER A 384 -51.85 23.43 -6.99
CA SER A 384 -51.28 24.58 -6.27
C SER A 384 -49.89 24.21 -5.75
N LEU A 385 -48.88 25.01 -6.12
CA LEU A 385 -47.53 24.91 -5.59
C LEU A 385 -47.20 26.23 -4.88
N SER A 386 -46.84 26.16 -3.59
CA SER A 386 -46.46 27.33 -2.80
C SER A 386 -44.99 27.22 -2.41
N ALA A 387 -44.16 28.07 -3.00
CA ALA A 387 -42.75 28.22 -2.68
C ALA A 387 -42.32 29.66 -3.01
N ALA A 388 -41.26 30.15 -2.38
CA ALA A 388 -40.69 31.47 -2.69
C ALA A 388 -40.29 31.60 -4.18
N THR A 389 -39.94 30.48 -4.82
CA THR A 389 -39.71 30.38 -6.26
C THR A 389 -40.35 29.09 -6.76
N ALA A 390 -41.59 29.15 -7.28
CA ALA A 390 -42.35 27.96 -7.71
C ALA A 390 -41.79 27.31 -8.98
N VAL A 391 -41.28 28.11 -9.92
CA VAL A 391 -40.59 27.66 -11.13
C VAL A 391 -39.30 28.46 -11.26
N TYR A 392 -38.18 27.78 -11.44
CA TYR A 392 -36.88 28.36 -11.72
C TYR A 392 -36.36 27.79 -13.04
N VAL A 393 -36.17 28.65 -14.04
CA VAL A 393 -35.52 28.26 -15.30
C VAL A 393 -34.06 28.71 -15.20
N ALA A 394 -33.13 27.74 -15.19
CA ALA A 394 -31.71 28.03 -15.09
C ALA A 394 -31.16 28.60 -16.41
N SER A 395 -29.96 29.17 -16.38
CA SER A 395 -29.28 29.67 -17.59
C SER A 395 -29.01 28.59 -18.64
N THR A 396 -28.92 27.33 -18.21
CA THR A 396 -28.79 26.15 -19.08
C THR A 396 -30.14 25.59 -19.54
N GLY A 397 -31.24 26.06 -18.94
CA GLY A 397 -32.59 25.55 -19.16
C GLY A 397 -33.28 26.19 -20.35
N ASN A 398 -34.21 25.44 -20.93
CA ASN A 398 -35.14 25.93 -21.96
C ASN A 398 -36.53 25.35 -21.67
N LEU A 399 -37.51 26.23 -21.46
CA LEU A 399 -38.91 25.89 -21.17
C LEU A 399 -39.82 26.49 -22.25
#